data_AF-A0A359G3E6-F1
#
_entry.id   AF-A0A359G3E6-F1
#
_cell.length_a   1.000
_cell.length_b   1.000
_cell.length_c   1.000
_cell.angle_alpha   90.00
_cell.angle_beta   90.00
_cell.angle_gamma   90.00
#
_symmetry.space_group_name_H-M   'P 1'
#
loop_
_entity.id
_entity.type
_entity.pdbx_description
1 polymer ?
#
loop_
_entity_poly.entity_id
_entity_poly.type
_entity_poly.pdbx_seq_one_letter_code
_entity_poly.pdbx_strand_id
1 'polypeptide(L)'
;MLFMGAFFVNDQLEPALERPGSYRIHRRLLVEDNYDIQDALYKKLAKIEERELTIFEKAFLGLLQGSVFILAIAVLPFGFAVIFKIAPSRDLFYRGIQSRKFRLDKQMLAKAENPGTYKFHRVDDECFVFSKPKLRKKLIRTFVIWIIITTVAFAALYDPNTVEILGLPVAALLITLAIFLRMVMPAPRLVFNRLKGQVSLKGNIVNPGFTANFDKIAPSMMYGKLMAIAHPKLAYGILAFGAYDQSTWSFYTQYMDKNRPLPLGTALDEYREKDFERRKRIGYKAPLYPSAMYICDANSGYVNGTADFMRELKSFKLKIEDAHSKVLNYMEKDGNIIMEPYKLCFVGLYRDFMVFKFMDAPGYEDLQVFNNEDEIKGCYLIHKKTMRVEEYPAP
;
A
#
# COMPACT_ATOMS: atom_id res chain seq x y z
N MET A 1 6.49 -31.38 20.57
CA MET A 1 6.49 -32.26 19.38
C MET A 1 6.39 -33.74 19.73
N LEU A 2 7.20 -34.29 20.65
CA LEU A 2 7.02 -35.67 21.14
C LEU A 2 5.80 -35.85 22.09
N PHE A 3 5.40 -34.79 22.78
CA PHE A 3 4.32 -34.85 23.78
C PHE A 3 2.90 -34.90 23.20
N MET A 4 2.68 -34.50 21.94
CA MET A 4 1.34 -34.57 21.33
C MET A 4 1.06 -35.90 20.64
N GLY A 5 2.09 -36.66 20.21
CA GLY A 5 1.87 -37.98 19.61
C GLY A 5 1.49 -39.08 20.62
N ALA A 6 1.88 -38.91 21.89
CA ALA A 6 1.65 -39.91 22.93
C ALA A 6 0.22 -39.88 23.52
N PHE A 7 -0.54 -38.80 23.31
CA PHE A 7 -1.87 -38.61 23.92
C PHE A 7 -3.05 -39.00 23.02
N PHE A 8 -2.81 -39.34 21.75
CA PHE A 8 -3.89 -39.59 20.78
C PHE A 8 -4.07 -41.05 20.35
N VAL A 9 -3.20 -41.97 20.74
CA VAL A 9 -3.51 -43.40 20.61
C VAL A 9 -4.43 -43.79 21.77
N ASN A 10 -5.70 -43.37 21.67
CA ASN A 10 -6.77 -43.85 22.53
C ASN A 10 -6.91 -45.37 22.33
N ASP A 11 -7.20 -46.14 23.38
CA ASP A 11 -7.41 -47.60 23.30
C ASP A 11 -8.55 -47.97 22.31
N GLN A 12 -9.37 -47.00 21.90
CA GLN A 12 -10.39 -47.14 20.86
C GLN A 12 -9.88 -47.07 19.41
N LEU A 13 -8.65 -46.64 19.15
CA LEU A 13 -8.06 -46.56 17.80
C LEU A 13 -7.24 -47.79 17.42
N GLU A 14 -6.83 -48.57 18.42
CA GLU A 14 -6.09 -49.82 18.26
C GLU A 14 -6.81 -50.88 17.38
N PRO A 15 -8.16 -50.95 17.33
CA PRO A 15 -8.88 -51.83 16.43
C PRO A 15 -9.00 -51.33 14.98
N ALA A 16 -8.88 -50.02 14.74
CA ALA A 16 -9.21 -49.40 13.45
C ALA A 16 -7.99 -49.22 12.51
N LEU A 17 -6.77 -49.39 13.02
CA LEU A 17 -5.53 -49.25 12.26
C LEU A 17 -5.09 -50.61 11.70
N GLU A 18 -4.89 -50.70 10.37
CA GLU A 18 -4.39 -51.93 9.72
C GLU A 18 -3.05 -52.35 10.35
N ARG A 19 -3.05 -53.52 10.99
CA ARG A 19 -1.86 -54.02 11.71
C ARG A 19 -0.76 -54.43 10.74
N PRO A 20 0.53 -54.18 11.06
CA PRO A 20 1.63 -54.55 10.19
C PRO A 20 1.60 -56.03 9.80
N GLY A 21 1.44 -56.31 8.50
CA GLY A 21 1.35 -57.68 7.96
C GLY A 21 -0.07 -58.19 7.68
N SER A 22 -1.12 -57.52 8.18
CA SER A 22 -2.53 -57.88 7.90
C SER A 22 -2.87 -57.73 6.41
N TYR A 23 -2.35 -56.68 5.76
CA TYR A 23 -2.56 -56.40 4.34
C TYR A 23 -2.18 -57.58 3.41
N ARG A 24 -1.06 -58.26 3.68
CA ARG A 24 -0.64 -59.43 2.86
C ARG A 24 -1.59 -60.62 3.05
N ILE A 25 -2.18 -60.76 4.23
CA ILE A 25 -3.12 -61.84 4.55
C ILE A 25 -4.48 -61.53 3.94
N HIS A 26 -4.99 -60.31 4.07
CA HIS A 26 -6.22 -59.86 3.38
C HIS A 26 -6.10 -60.02 1.86
N ARG A 27 -4.98 -59.62 1.27
CA ARG A 27 -4.75 -59.78 -0.17
C ARG A 27 -4.74 -61.24 -0.62
N ARG A 28 -4.26 -62.15 0.23
CA ARG A 28 -4.24 -63.59 -0.05
C ARG A 28 -5.61 -64.23 0.12
N LEU A 29 -6.37 -63.80 1.14
CA LEU A 29 -7.76 -64.20 1.35
C LEU A 29 -8.68 -63.82 0.17
N LEU A 30 -8.42 -62.68 -0.49
CA LEU A 30 -9.20 -62.23 -1.65
C LEU A 30 -9.04 -63.11 -2.90
N VAL A 31 -8.00 -63.94 -2.98
CA VAL A 31 -7.64 -64.71 -4.19
C VAL A 31 -7.66 -66.22 -3.93
N GLU A 32 -7.75 -66.64 -2.66
CA GLU A 32 -7.68 -68.05 -2.27
C GLU A 32 -9.09 -68.63 -2.14
N ASP A 33 -9.47 -69.57 -3.01
CA ASP A 33 -10.80 -70.20 -3.00
C ASP A 33 -10.86 -71.46 -2.12
N ASN A 34 -9.72 -71.93 -1.63
CA ASN A 34 -9.65 -73.11 -0.78
C ASN A 34 -10.02 -72.77 0.68
N TYR A 35 -11.12 -73.35 1.14
CA TYR A 35 -11.70 -73.12 2.48
C TYR A 35 -10.71 -73.39 3.63
N ASP A 36 -9.94 -74.47 3.56
CA ASP A 36 -9.00 -74.83 4.64
C ASP A 36 -7.85 -73.83 4.74
N ILE A 37 -7.42 -73.29 3.61
CA ILE A 37 -6.37 -72.27 3.54
C ILE A 37 -6.93 -70.91 4.00
N GLN A 38 -8.17 -70.59 3.63
CA GLN A 38 -8.85 -69.40 4.15
C GLN A 38 -9.00 -69.46 5.68
N ASP A 39 -9.46 -70.57 6.26
CA ASP A 39 -9.61 -70.72 7.70
C ASP A 39 -8.26 -70.56 8.44
N ALA A 40 -7.19 -71.13 7.89
CA ALA A 40 -5.85 -70.94 8.42
C ALA A 40 -5.36 -69.48 8.32
N LEU A 41 -5.71 -68.76 7.25
CA LEU A 41 -5.41 -67.34 7.07
C LEU A 41 -6.22 -66.46 8.02
N TYR A 42 -7.51 -66.76 8.23
CA TYR A 42 -8.37 -66.09 9.22
C TYR A 42 -7.84 -66.26 10.64
N LYS A 43 -7.42 -67.47 11.02
CA LYS A 43 -6.78 -67.73 12.33
C LYS A 43 -5.48 -66.96 12.50
N LYS A 44 -4.68 -66.81 11.44
CA LYS A 44 -3.46 -65.98 11.45
C LYS A 44 -3.79 -64.50 11.59
N LEU A 45 -4.85 -64.03 10.93
CA LEU A 45 -5.31 -62.65 11.01
C LEU A 45 -5.79 -62.32 12.44
N ALA A 46 -6.64 -63.17 13.01
CA ALA A 46 -7.15 -63.01 14.38
C ALA A 46 -6.00 -62.94 15.40
N LYS A 47 -4.98 -63.79 15.25
CA LYS A 47 -3.78 -63.77 16.11
C LYS A 47 -2.96 -62.49 15.98
N ILE A 48 -2.97 -61.86 14.80
CA ILE A 48 -2.33 -60.56 14.58
C ILE A 48 -3.18 -59.44 15.20
N GLU A 49 -4.51 -59.56 15.18
CA GLU A 49 -5.50 -58.65 15.78
C GLU A 49 -5.61 -58.74 17.31
N GLU A 50 -5.13 -59.82 17.92
CA GLU A 50 -5.07 -59.95 19.38
C GLU A 50 -3.72 -59.52 19.98
N ARG A 51 -2.67 -59.32 19.17
CA ARG A 51 -1.34 -58.93 19.66
C ARG A 51 -1.31 -57.47 20.13
N GLU A 52 -0.82 -57.20 21.34
CA GLU A 52 -0.54 -55.83 21.78
C GLU A 52 0.60 -55.20 20.94
N LEU A 53 0.36 -53.96 20.47
CA LEU A 53 1.36 -53.19 19.74
C LEU A 53 2.49 -52.77 20.69
N THR A 54 3.73 -52.92 20.22
CA THR A 54 4.89 -52.45 20.97
C THR A 54 4.90 -50.92 21.09
N ILE A 55 5.54 -50.40 22.13
CA ILE A 55 5.68 -48.95 22.37
C ILE A 55 6.26 -48.24 21.13
N PHE A 56 7.17 -48.90 20.40
CA PHE A 56 7.77 -48.37 19.18
C PHE A 56 6.79 -48.33 17.99
N GLU A 57 5.97 -49.36 17.80
CA GLU A 57 4.92 -49.39 16.76
C GLU A 57 3.85 -48.32 17.04
N LYS A 58 3.44 -48.15 18.31
CA LYS A 58 2.53 -47.08 18.73
C LYS A 58 3.12 -45.68 18.46
N ALA A 59 4.40 -45.49 18.79
CA ALA A 59 5.10 -44.23 18.55
C ALA A 59 5.27 -43.92 17.05
N PHE A 60 5.55 -44.92 16.22
CA PHE A 60 5.70 -44.77 14.77
C PHE A 60 4.38 -44.39 14.10
N LEU A 61 3.26 -45.03 14.48
CA LEU A 61 1.92 -44.69 14.00
C LEU A 61 1.54 -43.26 14.38
N GLY A 62 1.76 -42.87 15.64
CA GLY A 62 1.53 -41.48 16.08
C GLY A 62 2.39 -40.45 15.34
N LEU A 63 3.63 -40.81 14.97
CA LEU A 63 4.51 -39.96 14.15
C LEU A 63 4.01 -39.83 12.70
N LEU A 64 3.60 -40.93 12.09
CA LEU A 64 3.09 -40.96 10.72
C LEU A 64 1.81 -40.13 10.60
N GLN A 65 0.91 -40.28 11.56
CA GLN A 65 -0.33 -39.51 11.64
C GLN A 65 -0.09 -38.03 11.97
N GLY A 66 0.82 -37.73 12.89
CA GLY A 66 1.27 -36.36 13.17
C GLY A 66 1.89 -35.69 11.93
N SER A 67 2.60 -36.45 11.10
CA SER A 67 3.19 -35.94 9.85
C SER A 67 2.13 -35.64 8.78
N VAL A 68 1.10 -36.48 8.63
CA VAL A 68 -0.05 -36.22 7.75
C VAL A 68 -0.83 -34.98 8.22
N PHE A 69 -0.98 -34.82 9.53
CA PHE A 69 -1.60 -33.64 10.11
C PHE A 69 -0.81 -32.35 9.84
N ILE A 70 0.51 -32.38 9.98
CA ILE A 70 1.39 -31.25 9.63
C ILE A 70 1.32 -30.96 8.13
N LEU A 71 1.26 -32.00 7.29
CA LEU A 71 1.15 -31.86 5.84
C LEU A 71 -0.21 -31.26 5.44
N ALA A 72 -1.31 -31.63 6.11
CA ALA A 72 -2.62 -31.00 5.94
C ALA A 72 -2.63 -29.53 6.41
N ILE A 73 -2.00 -29.22 7.56
CA ILE A 73 -1.81 -27.86 8.06
C ILE A 73 -0.90 -27.04 7.15
N ALA A 74 0.04 -27.64 6.41
CA ALA A 74 0.89 -26.91 5.47
C ALA A 74 0.21 -26.73 4.10
N VAL A 75 -0.51 -27.76 3.62
CA VAL A 75 -1.17 -27.77 2.31
C VAL A 75 -2.46 -26.95 2.29
N LEU A 76 -3.23 -26.86 3.38
CA LEU A 76 -4.44 -26.03 3.42
C LEU A 76 -4.14 -24.52 3.30
N PRO A 77 -3.18 -23.93 4.04
CA PRO A 77 -2.76 -22.55 3.86
C PRO A 77 -2.05 -22.31 2.53
N PHE A 78 -1.33 -23.31 1.98
CA PHE A 78 -0.69 -23.18 0.67
C PHE A 78 -1.71 -23.25 -0.47
N GLY A 79 -2.67 -24.17 -0.40
CA GLY A 79 -3.85 -24.24 -1.27
C GLY A 79 -4.72 -23.00 -1.14
N PHE A 80 -4.87 -22.46 0.07
CA PHE A 80 -5.46 -21.14 0.30
C PHE A 80 -4.61 -20.05 -0.36
N ALA A 81 -3.28 -20.00 -0.20
CA ALA A 81 -2.43 -19.02 -0.88
C ALA A 81 -2.47 -19.12 -2.41
N VAL A 82 -2.69 -20.32 -2.97
CA VAL A 82 -2.80 -20.59 -4.42
C VAL A 82 -4.20 -20.32 -4.97
N ILE A 83 -5.28 -20.64 -4.25
CA ILE A 83 -6.67 -20.25 -4.62
C ILE A 83 -6.84 -18.74 -4.47
N PHE A 84 -6.24 -18.19 -3.42
CA PHE A 84 -6.11 -16.76 -3.18
C PHE A 84 -4.86 -16.20 -3.85
N LYS A 85 -4.29 -16.85 -4.89
CA LYS A 85 -3.33 -16.20 -5.77
C LYS A 85 -3.93 -14.85 -6.06
N ILE A 86 -3.15 -13.87 -5.71
CA ILE A 86 -3.35 -12.44 -5.85
C ILE A 86 -3.43 -12.19 -7.36
N ALA A 87 -4.50 -12.66 -8.00
CA ALA A 87 -4.90 -12.36 -9.34
C ALA A 87 -5.78 -11.13 -9.17
N PRO A 88 -5.24 -9.93 -9.43
CA PRO A 88 -6.11 -8.77 -9.56
C PRO A 88 -7.03 -9.14 -10.71
N SER A 89 -8.34 -9.03 -10.49
CA SER A 89 -9.34 -9.27 -11.54
C SER A 89 -8.87 -8.56 -12.82
N ARG A 90 -8.70 -9.32 -13.90
CA ARG A 90 -8.23 -8.81 -15.20
C ARG A 90 -9.09 -7.64 -15.73
N ASP A 91 -10.31 -7.49 -15.20
CA ASP A 91 -11.22 -6.37 -15.47
C ASP A 91 -10.75 -5.00 -14.96
N LEU A 92 -9.86 -4.95 -13.97
CA LEU A 92 -9.29 -3.69 -13.46
C LEU A 92 -8.01 -3.26 -14.23
N PHE A 93 -7.54 -4.05 -15.19
CA PHE A 93 -6.26 -3.83 -15.88
C PHE A 93 -6.31 -2.86 -17.07
N TYR A 94 -7.48 -2.59 -17.67
CA TYR A 94 -7.57 -1.93 -18.98
C TYR A 94 -8.49 -0.71 -19.09
N ARG A 95 -8.63 0.12 -18.05
CA ARG A 95 -9.20 1.47 -18.25
C ARG A 95 -8.35 2.57 -17.63
N GLY A 96 -7.80 3.42 -18.50
CA GLY A 96 -7.36 4.77 -18.16
C GLY A 96 -5.86 5.04 -18.18
N ILE A 97 -5.15 4.70 -19.26
CA ILE A 97 -3.93 5.43 -19.61
C ILE A 97 -4.39 6.70 -20.32
N GLN A 98 -4.38 7.82 -19.60
CA GLN A 98 -4.13 9.15 -20.15
C GLN A 98 -3.87 10.10 -18.98
N SER A 99 -2.69 10.72 -19.02
CA SER A 99 -2.22 11.78 -18.14
C SER A 99 -3.18 12.97 -18.17
N ARG A 100 -4.16 12.98 -17.27
CA ARG A 100 -4.80 14.25 -16.89
C ARG A 100 -3.99 14.82 -15.74
N LYS A 101 -3.53 16.06 -15.90
CA LYS A 101 -2.99 16.88 -14.80
C LYS A 101 -3.88 16.67 -13.58
N PHE A 102 -3.32 16.03 -12.56
CA PHE A 102 -4.07 15.63 -11.40
C PHE A 102 -4.37 16.87 -10.56
N ARG A 103 -5.66 17.24 -10.46
CA ARG A 103 -6.15 18.29 -9.58
C ARG A 103 -6.97 17.63 -8.48
N LEU A 104 -6.57 17.79 -7.23
CA LEU A 104 -7.29 17.24 -6.08
C LEU A 104 -8.56 18.08 -5.82
N ASP A 105 -9.61 17.87 -6.60
CA ASP A 105 -10.88 18.57 -6.41
C ASP A 105 -11.72 17.95 -5.28
N LYS A 106 -12.44 18.75 -4.51
CA LYS A 106 -13.54 18.41 -3.60
C LYS A 106 -14.57 17.52 -4.30
N GLN A 107 -14.83 17.74 -5.59
CA GLN A 107 -15.63 16.80 -6.40
C GLN A 107 -14.93 15.45 -6.65
N MET A 108 -13.59 15.40 -6.74
CA MET A 108 -12.82 14.15 -6.84
C MET A 108 -12.70 13.44 -5.49
N LEU A 109 -12.69 14.18 -4.36
CA LEU A 109 -12.86 13.61 -3.03
C LEU A 109 -14.27 13.02 -2.85
N ALA A 110 -15.31 13.77 -3.25
CA ALA A 110 -16.70 13.30 -3.22
C ALA A 110 -16.99 12.21 -4.27
N LYS A 111 -16.31 12.20 -5.42
CA LYS A 111 -16.38 11.09 -6.40
C LYS A 111 -15.53 9.90 -5.97
N ALA A 112 -14.47 10.07 -5.19
CA ALA A 112 -13.77 8.98 -4.52
C ALA A 112 -14.62 8.39 -3.38
N GLU A 113 -15.61 9.13 -2.87
CA GLU A 113 -16.71 8.56 -2.08
C GLU A 113 -17.67 7.68 -2.92
N ASN A 114 -17.47 7.53 -4.24
CA ASN A 114 -18.00 6.37 -4.96
C ASN A 114 -17.24 5.09 -4.55
N PRO A 115 -17.94 3.95 -4.34
CA PRO A 115 -17.44 2.77 -3.62
C PRO A 115 -16.29 1.95 -4.26
N GLY A 116 -15.48 2.53 -5.15
CA GLY A 116 -14.47 1.82 -5.94
C GLY A 116 -13.03 1.83 -5.42
N THR A 117 -12.51 2.97 -4.94
CA THR A 117 -11.03 3.14 -4.89
C THR A 117 -10.45 3.61 -3.55
N TYR A 118 -10.93 4.69 -2.92
CA TYR A 118 -10.40 5.23 -1.65
C TYR A 118 -11.46 5.97 -0.83
N LYS A 119 -11.50 5.79 0.50
CA LYS A 119 -12.29 6.61 1.43
C LYS A 119 -11.38 7.60 2.15
N PHE A 120 -11.62 8.89 1.95
CA PHE A 120 -10.94 9.97 2.66
C PHE A 120 -11.61 10.23 4.01
N HIS A 121 -10.80 10.48 5.04
CA HIS A 121 -11.30 10.78 6.40
C HIS A 121 -10.95 12.19 6.85
N ARG A 122 -9.80 12.71 6.42
CA ARG A 122 -9.29 14.04 6.78
C ARG A 122 -8.32 14.51 5.69
N VAL A 123 -8.50 15.73 5.19
CA VAL A 123 -7.62 16.37 4.21
C VAL A 123 -7.53 17.84 4.58
N ASP A 124 -6.41 18.25 5.18
CA ASP A 124 -6.13 19.63 5.59
C ASP A 124 -4.63 19.96 5.54
N ASP A 125 -4.22 21.09 6.12
CA ASP A 125 -2.83 21.57 6.18
C ASP A 125 -1.90 20.76 7.08
N GLU A 126 -2.44 19.83 7.88
CA GLU A 126 -1.68 19.05 8.87
C GLU A 126 -1.63 17.56 8.53
N CYS A 127 -2.75 17.00 8.10
CA CYS A 127 -2.96 15.56 7.94
C CYS A 127 -3.76 15.19 6.69
N PHE A 128 -3.21 14.26 5.92
CA PHE A 128 -3.88 13.62 4.79
C PHE A 128 -4.15 12.15 5.12
N VAL A 129 -5.42 11.82 5.32
CA VAL A 129 -5.88 10.53 5.85
C VAL A 129 -6.86 9.89 4.90
N PHE A 130 -6.53 8.69 4.45
CA PHE A 130 -7.40 7.87 3.63
C PHE A 130 -7.29 6.39 3.96
N SER A 131 -8.26 5.61 3.51
CA SER A 131 -8.29 4.17 3.65
C SER A 131 -8.82 3.54 2.38
N LYS A 132 -8.37 2.34 2.05
CA LYS A 132 -8.99 1.56 0.97
C LYS A 132 -10.40 1.13 1.41
N PRO A 133 -11.44 1.29 0.58
CA PRO A 133 -12.75 0.74 0.87
C PRO A 133 -12.62 -0.78 1.00
N LYS A 134 -13.21 -1.35 2.06
CA LYS A 134 -13.34 -2.79 2.15
C LYS A 134 -14.26 -3.25 1.03
N LEU A 135 -13.82 -4.17 0.18
CA LEU A 135 -14.73 -4.93 -0.68
C LEU A 135 -15.54 -5.92 0.18
N ARG A 136 -16.45 -5.39 1.03
CA ARG A 136 -17.30 -6.20 1.93
C ARG A 136 -18.08 -7.24 1.13
N LYS A 137 -18.64 -6.89 -0.03
CA LYS A 137 -19.35 -7.84 -0.90
C LYS A 137 -18.47 -9.02 -1.35
N LYS A 138 -17.22 -8.75 -1.77
CA LYS A 138 -16.28 -9.81 -2.19
C LYS A 138 -15.86 -10.68 -0.99
N LEU A 139 -15.62 -10.05 0.17
CA LEU A 139 -15.27 -10.75 1.41
C LEU A 139 -16.41 -11.63 1.94
N ILE A 140 -17.65 -11.13 1.91
CA ILE A 140 -18.85 -11.89 2.27
C ILE A 140 -19.00 -13.09 1.32
N ARG A 141 -18.88 -12.87 0.01
CA ARG A 141 -18.94 -13.98 -0.96
C ARG A 141 -17.88 -15.05 -0.69
N THR A 142 -16.63 -14.65 -0.39
CA THR A 142 -15.57 -15.60 -0.04
C THR A 142 -15.84 -16.31 1.29
N PHE A 143 -16.41 -15.63 2.27
CA PHE A 143 -16.76 -16.23 3.56
C PHE A 143 -17.88 -17.27 3.41
N VAL A 144 -18.91 -16.98 2.63
CA VAL A 144 -19.99 -17.93 2.32
C VAL A 144 -19.46 -19.16 1.59
N ILE A 145 -18.63 -18.97 0.55
CA ILE A 145 -18.00 -20.08 -0.18
C ILE A 145 -17.13 -20.93 0.75
N TRP A 146 -16.33 -20.29 1.62
CA TRP A 146 -15.48 -20.99 2.59
C TRP A 146 -16.31 -21.85 3.54
N ILE A 147 -17.39 -21.30 4.13
CA ILE A 147 -18.30 -22.05 5.01
C ILE A 147 -18.86 -23.27 4.28
N ILE A 148 -19.37 -23.11 3.06
CA ILE A 148 -19.94 -24.23 2.28
C ILE A 148 -18.89 -25.32 2.06
N ILE A 149 -17.68 -24.96 1.64
CA ILE A 149 -16.59 -25.92 1.41
C ILE A 149 -16.24 -26.64 2.72
N THR A 150 -16.09 -25.92 3.83
CA THR A 150 -15.75 -26.52 5.12
C THR A 150 -16.85 -27.44 5.63
N THR A 151 -18.12 -27.09 5.44
CA THR A 151 -19.26 -27.93 5.86
C THR A 151 -19.35 -29.21 5.03
N VAL A 152 -19.19 -29.12 3.71
CA VAL A 152 -19.20 -30.30 2.83
C VAL A 152 -18.01 -31.22 3.13
N ALA A 153 -16.81 -30.63 3.30
CA ALA A 153 -15.62 -31.40 3.67
C ALA A 153 -15.78 -32.07 5.04
N PHE A 154 -16.36 -31.38 6.02
CA PHE A 154 -16.65 -31.95 7.33
C PHE A 154 -17.65 -33.11 7.21
N ALA A 155 -18.79 -32.93 6.53
CA ALA A 155 -19.78 -34.00 6.38
C ALA A 155 -19.26 -35.22 5.62
N ALA A 156 -18.39 -35.03 4.62
CA ALA A 156 -17.82 -36.13 3.83
C ALA A 156 -16.71 -36.90 4.56
N LEU A 157 -16.00 -36.24 5.47
CA LEU A 157 -14.87 -36.83 6.21
C LEU A 157 -15.25 -37.23 7.64
N TYR A 158 -16.40 -36.80 8.15
CA TYR A 158 -16.85 -37.09 9.51
C TYR A 158 -17.29 -38.55 9.64
N ASP A 159 -16.45 -39.35 10.27
CA ASP A 159 -16.80 -40.69 10.74
C ASP A 159 -16.97 -40.63 12.28
N PRO A 160 -18.20 -40.87 12.80
CA PRO A 160 -18.49 -40.81 14.23
C PRO A 160 -17.70 -41.81 15.07
N ASN A 161 -17.08 -42.82 14.46
CA ASN A 161 -16.24 -43.81 15.14
C ASN A 161 -14.77 -43.40 15.24
N THR A 162 -14.36 -42.31 14.57
CA THR A 162 -12.97 -41.82 14.56
C THR A 162 -12.87 -40.47 15.28
N VAL A 163 -12.32 -40.48 16.50
CA VAL A 163 -12.18 -39.28 17.36
C VAL A 163 -11.07 -38.32 16.86
N GLU A 164 -10.34 -38.68 15.81
CA GLU A 164 -9.08 -38.04 15.40
C GLU A 164 -9.23 -36.84 14.48
N ILE A 165 -10.44 -36.54 14.00
CA ILE A 165 -10.69 -35.42 13.09
C ILE A 165 -10.99 -34.13 13.88
N LEU A 166 -10.31 -33.89 15.01
CA LEU A 166 -10.45 -32.64 15.76
C LEU A 166 -9.59 -31.51 15.19
N GLY A 167 -8.47 -31.83 14.56
CA GLY A 167 -7.54 -30.82 14.08
C GLY A 167 -8.00 -30.08 12.81
N LEU A 168 -8.72 -30.76 11.90
CA LEU A 168 -9.32 -30.14 10.71
C LEU A 168 -10.41 -29.11 11.05
N PRO A 169 -11.40 -29.40 11.92
CA PRO A 169 -12.38 -28.41 12.35
C PRO A 169 -11.76 -27.28 13.17
N VAL A 170 -10.72 -27.53 13.98
CA VAL A 170 -9.98 -26.46 14.67
C VAL A 170 -9.26 -25.54 13.67
N ALA A 171 -8.58 -26.08 12.67
CA ALA A 171 -7.94 -25.28 11.61
C ALA A 171 -8.98 -24.49 10.78
N ALA A 172 -10.10 -25.13 10.42
CA ALA A 172 -11.20 -24.48 9.73
C ALA A 172 -11.81 -23.34 10.58
N LEU A 173 -11.96 -23.53 11.89
CA LEU A 173 -12.42 -22.52 12.82
C LEU A 173 -11.45 -21.33 12.90
N LEU A 174 -10.15 -21.58 12.98
CA LEU A 174 -9.12 -20.52 13.00
C LEU A 174 -9.10 -19.71 11.69
N ILE A 175 -9.22 -20.37 10.54
CA ILE A 175 -9.30 -19.68 9.24
C ILE A 175 -10.60 -18.87 9.14
N THR A 176 -11.72 -19.45 9.58
CA THR A 176 -13.03 -18.77 9.61
C THR A 176 -12.98 -17.54 10.52
N LEU A 177 -12.35 -17.65 11.70
CA LEU A 177 -12.10 -16.55 12.61
C LEU A 177 -11.23 -15.48 11.97
N ALA A 178 -10.14 -15.85 11.27
CA ALA A 178 -9.27 -14.89 10.58
C ALA A 178 -10.00 -14.13 9.46
N ILE A 179 -10.83 -14.81 8.66
CA ILE A 179 -11.66 -14.18 7.61
C ILE A 179 -12.69 -13.26 8.26
N PHE A 180 -13.36 -13.71 9.31
CA PHE A 180 -14.34 -12.94 10.07
C PHE A 180 -13.71 -11.68 10.68
N LEU A 181 -12.57 -11.80 11.36
CA LEU A 181 -11.82 -10.67 11.89
C LEU A 181 -11.46 -9.67 10.79
N ARG A 182 -11.05 -10.13 9.60
CA ARG A 182 -10.78 -9.25 8.45
C ARG A 182 -12.03 -8.51 7.96
N MET A 183 -13.21 -9.13 8.04
CA MET A 183 -14.50 -8.50 7.69
C MET A 183 -14.92 -7.43 8.70
N VAL A 184 -14.80 -7.72 10.00
CA VAL A 184 -15.24 -6.84 11.08
C VAL A 184 -14.24 -5.70 11.32
N MET A 185 -12.96 -6.01 11.49
CA MET A 185 -11.90 -5.06 11.91
C MET A 185 -11.71 -3.91 10.93
N PRO A 186 -11.71 -2.63 11.36
CA PRO A 186 -11.71 -1.48 10.46
C PRO A 186 -10.59 -1.53 9.42
N ALA A 187 -10.85 -0.96 8.23
CA ALA A 187 -9.84 -0.89 7.18
C ALA A 187 -8.63 -0.09 7.70
N PRO A 188 -7.40 -0.58 7.46
CA PRO A 188 -6.22 0.16 7.88
C PRO A 188 -6.21 1.52 7.18
N ARG A 189 -5.86 2.56 7.94
CA ARG A 189 -5.86 3.95 7.46
C ARG A 189 -4.43 4.42 7.29
N LEU A 190 -4.13 4.96 6.11
CA LEU A 190 -2.85 5.59 5.86
C LEU A 190 -2.97 7.07 6.20
N VAL A 191 -2.05 7.56 7.02
CA VAL A 191 -2.04 8.90 7.59
C VAL A 191 -0.70 9.54 7.27
N PHE A 192 -0.73 10.58 6.46
CA PHE A 192 0.41 11.44 6.15
C PHE A 192 0.33 12.67 7.06
N ASN A 193 1.20 12.76 8.06
CA ASN A 193 1.29 13.89 8.95
C ASN A 193 2.39 14.84 8.48
N ARG A 194 1.97 15.94 7.85
CA ARG A 194 2.85 16.94 7.25
C ARG A 194 3.73 17.63 8.29
N LEU A 195 3.13 18.10 9.40
CA LEU A 195 3.85 18.88 10.40
C LEU A 195 4.94 18.06 11.12
N LYS A 196 4.66 16.78 11.39
CA LYS A 196 5.61 15.83 11.98
C LYS A 196 6.56 15.20 10.96
N GLY A 197 6.28 15.28 9.66
CA GLY A 197 7.06 14.63 8.61
C GLY A 197 6.96 13.10 8.65
N GLN A 198 5.84 12.55 9.13
CA GLN A 198 5.67 11.12 9.40
C GLN A 198 4.50 10.54 8.61
N VAL A 199 4.65 9.31 8.15
CA VAL A 199 3.58 8.48 7.60
C VAL A 199 3.30 7.35 8.56
N SER A 200 2.02 7.15 8.87
CA SER A 200 1.59 6.06 9.72
C SER A 200 0.48 5.26 9.06
N LEU A 201 0.61 3.94 9.10
CA LEU A 201 -0.48 3.02 8.82
C LEU A 201 -1.13 2.68 10.16
N LYS A 202 -2.31 3.23 10.42
CA LYS A 202 -3.16 2.80 11.53
C LYS A 202 -3.72 1.42 11.19
N GLY A 203 -2.96 0.42 11.61
CA GLY A 203 -3.27 -0.99 11.40
C GLY A 203 -4.35 -1.52 12.34
N ASN A 204 -4.47 -2.84 12.35
CA ASN A 204 -5.34 -3.61 13.22
C ASN A 204 -4.64 -4.94 13.57
N ILE A 205 -5.25 -5.82 14.37
CA ILE A 205 -4.63 -7.09 14.80
C ILE A 205 -4.21 -7.96 13.59
N VAL A 206 -4.91 -7.84 12.45
CA VAL A 206 -4.64 -8.62 11.23
C VAL A 206 -3.59 -7.94 10.33
N ASN A 207 -3.52 -6.61 10.31
CA ASN A 207 -2.56 -5.83 9.53
C ASN A 207 -1.81 -4.92 10.50
N PRO A 208 -0.64 -5.34 11.02
CA PRO A 208 0.08 -4.53 11.99
C PRO A 208 0.38 -3.15 11.41
N GLY A 209 0.15 -2.12 12.24
CA GLY A 209 0.44 -0.75 11.85
C GLY A 209 1.94 -0.48 11.85
N PHE A 210 2.33 0.64 11.25
CA PHE A 210 3.67 1.18 11.42
C PHE A 210 3.61 2.71 11.42
N THR A 211 4.68 3.32 11.92
CA THR A 211 4.95 4.75 11.76
C THR A 211 6.40 4.89 11.34
N ALA A 212 6.64 5.66 10.28
CA ALA A 212 7.97 5.96 9.78
C ALA A 212 8.03 7.42 9.32
N ASN A 213 9.23 7.99 9.32
CA ASN A 213 9.45 9.31 8.71
C ASN A 213 9.35 9.19 7.18
N PHE A 214 8.91 10.26 6.52
CA PHE A 214 8.66 10.26 5.07
C PHE A 214 9.93 10.07 4.22
N ASP A 215 11.06 10.60 4.69
CA ASP A 215 12.40 10.41 4.09
C ASP A 215 12.82 8.93 4.01
N LYS A 216 12.30 8.08 4.89
CA LYS A 216 12.60 6.63 4.92
C LYS A 216 11.61 5.80 4.10
N ILE A 217 10.66 6.43 3.42
CA ILE A 217 9.63 5.74 2.65
C ILE A 217 9.92 5.89 1.17
N ALA A 218 10.05 4.74 0.50
CA ALA A 218 10.19 4.70 -0.94
C ALA A 218 8.81 4.55 -1.62
N PRO A 219 8.60 5.22 -2.77
CA PRO A 219 7.47 4.91 -3.63
C PRO A 219 7.63 3.47 -4.17
N SER A 220 6.52 2.78 -4.29
CA SER A 220 6.43 1.44 -4.86
C SER A 220 5.28 1.39 -5.84
N MET A 221 5.37 0.49 -6.81
CA MET A 221 4.28 0.23 -7.75
C MET A 221 3.47 -0.98 -7.29
N MET A 222 2.15 -0.86 -7.28
CA MET A 222 1.24 -1.99 -7.07
C MET A 222 0.41 -2.23 -8.32
N TYR A 223 0.30 -3.49 -8.75
CA TYR A 223 -0.49 -3.89 -9.92
C TYR A 223 -0.11 -3.16 -11.23
N GLY A 224 1.15 -2.74 -11.37
CA GLY A 224 1.69 -2.12 -12.58
C GLY A 224 1.23 -0.67 -12.84
N LYS A 225 0.36 -0.09 -12.01
CA LYS A 225 -0.24 1.24 -12.27
C LYS A 225 -0.56 2.07 -11.03
N LEU A 226 -0.65 1.48 -9.84
CA LEU A 226 -1.10 2.19 -8.64
C LEU A 226 0.06 2.61 -7.76
N MET A 227 -0.02 3.82 -7.21
CA MET A 227 0.94 4.30 -6.23
C MET A 227 0.84 3.44 -4.97
N ALA A 228 1.98 3.05 -4.44
CA ALA A 228 2.11 2.41 -3.14
C ALA A 228 3.32 2.97 -2.42
N ILE A 229 3.38 2.75 -1.11
CA ILE A 229 4.57 2.97 -0.31
C ILE A 229 5.16 1.62 0.06
N ALA A 230 6.49 1.48 0.00
CA ALA A 230 7.15 0.30 0.50
C ALA A 230 6.98 0.22 2.02
N HIS A 231 6.61 -0.95 2.55
CA HIS A 231 6.57 -1.13 4.00
C HIS A 231 8.00 -1.05 4.56
N PRO A 232 8.27 -0.23 5.58
CA PRO A 232 9.65 0.11 5.98
C PRO A 232 10.45 -1.07 6.55
N LYS A 233 9.76 -2.13 7.00
CA LYS A 233 10.39 -3.33 7.58
C LYS A 233 10.09 -4.63 6.83
N LEU A 234 9.09 -4.63 5.94
CA LEU A 234 8.54 -5.85 5.35
C LEU A 234 8.55 -5.68 3.83
N ALA A 235 8.87 -6.74 3.10
CA ALA A 235 9.03 -6.68 1.64
C ALA A 235 7.67 -6.68 0.90
N TYR A 236 6.74 -5.79 1.26
CA TYR A 236 5.48 -5.59 0.54
C TYR A 236 5.09 -4.12 0.42
N GLY A 237 4.33 -3.79 -0.64
CA GLY A 237 3.79 -2.46 -0.88
C GLY A 237 2.43 -2.23 -0.23
N ILE A 238 2.23 -1.04 0.33
CA ILE A 238 0.96 -0.58 0.88
C ILE A 238 0.36 0.41 -0.11
N LEU A 239 -0.84 0.12 -0.59
CA LEU A 239 -1.52 0.96 -1.57
C LEU A 239 -1.70 2.39 -1.03
N ALA A 240 -1.25 3.37 -1.81
CA ALA A 240 -1.41 4.79 -1.58
C ALA A 240 -2.40 5.37 -2.61
N PHE A 241 -2.82 6.62 -2.39
CA PHE A 241 -3.72 7.32 -3.31
C PHE A 241 -2.99 7.75 -4.59
N GLY A 242 -3.66 7.60 -5.74
CA GLY A 242 -3.17 8.02 -7.06
C GLY A 242 -2.53 6.92 -7.91
N ALA A 243 -2.09 7.30 -9.12
CA ALA A 243 -1.40 6.42 -10.05
C ALA A 243 0.11 6.39 -9.76
N TYR A 244 0.80 5.33 -10.17
CA TYR A 244 2.25 5.26 -10.06
C TYR A 244 2.89 6.12 -11.17
N ASP A 245 2.97 7.42 -10.91
CA ASP A 245 3.60 8.39 -11.80
C ASP A 245 4.32 9.50 -11.02
N GLN A 246 5.16 10.25 -11.73
CA GLN A 246 5.96 11.34 -11.17
C GLN A 246 5.09 12.45 -10.58
N SER A 247 3.93 12.73 -11.17
CA SER A 247 3.05 13.79 -10.69
C SER A 247 2.43 13.46 -9.33
N THR A 248 2.03 12.20 -9.14
CA THR A 248 1.46 11.69 -7.90
C THR A 248 2.51 11.66 -6.80
N TRP A 249 3.74 11.23 -7.10
CA TRP A 249 4.81 11.30 -6.11
C TRP A 249 5.17 12.74 -5.75
N SER A 250 5.24 13.63 -6.75
CA SER A 250 5.48 15.07 -6.53
C SER A 250 4.40 15.72 -5.66
N PHE A 251 3.15 15.26 -5.77
CA PHE A 251 2.08 15.66 -4.85
C PHE A 251 2.40 15.26 -3.41
N TYR A 252 2.85 14.02 -3.16
CA TYR A 252 3.20 13.57 -1.81
C TYR A 252 4.42 14.31 -1.26
N THR A 253 5.46 14.51 -2.07
CA THR A 253 6.65 15.24 -1.63
C THR A 253 6.30 16.70 -1.31
N GLN A 254 5.49 17.35 -2.15
CA GLN A 254 4.98 18.70 -1.88
C GLN A 254 4.12 18.75 -0.62
N TYR A 255 3.18 17.81 -0.46
CA TYR A 255 2.31 17.76 0.71
C TYR A 255 3.11 17.54 2.00
N MET A 256 4.06 16.59 1.99
CA MET A 256 4.84 16.26 3.20
C MET A 256 5.90 17.31 3.52
N ASP A 257 6.32 18.12 2.55
CA ASP A 257 7.24 19.23 2.76
C ASP A 257 6.53 20.42 3.40
N LYS A 258 6.64 20.53 4.73
CA LYS A 258 6.07 21.65 5.49
C LYS A 258 6.66 23.03 5.13
N ASN A 259 7.76 23.09 4.39
CA ASN A 259 8.36 24.36 3.94
C ASN A 259 7.82 24.80 2.58
N ARG A 260 7.12 23.92 1.84
CA ARG A 260 6.47 24.22 0.57
C ARG A 260 4.99 24.58 0.77
N PRO A 261 4.39 25.33 -0.19
CA PRO A 261 2.95 25.53 -0.23
C PRO A 261 2.21 24.21 -0.43
N LEU A 262 0.97 24.17 0.09
CA LEU A 262 0.06 23.04 -0.10
C LEU A 262 -0.16 22.72 -1.59
N PRO A 263 -0.27 21.44 -1.99
CA PRO A 263 -0.50 21.10 -3.39
C PRO A 263 -1.81 21.64 -3.95
N LEU A 264 -1.90 21.69 -5.28
CA LEU A 264 -3.10 22.14 -5.98
C LEU A 264 -4.30 21.22 -5.70
N GLY A 265 -5.43 21.84 -5.38
CA GLY A 265 -6.67 21.13 -5.13
C GLY A 265 -7.65 21.89 -4.25
N THR A 266 -8.92 21.85 -4.63
CA THR A 266 -10.00 22.61 -3.95
C THR A 266 -10.27 22.12 -2.54
N ALA A 267 -9.80 20.92 -2.19
CA ALA A 267 -9.83 20.41 -0.82
C ALA A 267 -8.90 21.15 0.14
N LEU A 268 -7.84 21.77 -0.39
CA LEU A 268 -6.81 22.44 0.39
C LEU A 268 -6.92 23.98 0.31
N ASP A 269 -7.81 24.50 -0.56
CA ASP A 269 -7.94 25.94 -0.82
C ASP A 269 -8.24 26.74 0.45
N GLU A 270 -9.14 26.24 1.30
CA GLU A 270 -9.52 26.85 2.58
C GLU A 270 -8.35 26.96 3.58
N TYR A 271 -7.27 26.19 3.38
CA TYR A 271 -6.11 26.16 4.28
C TYR A 271 -4.87 26.85 3.71
N ARG A 272 -4.90 27.33 2.46
CA ARG A 272 -3.72 27.93 1.79
C ARG A 272 -3.23 29.18 2.49
N GLU A 273 -4.14 30.08 2.85
CA GLU A 273 -3.83 31.34 3.52
C GLU A 273 -3.22 31.10 4.90
N LYS A 274 -3.86 30.24 5.71
CA LYS A 274 -3.33 29.81 7.01
C LYS A 274 -1.94 29.19 6.89
N ASP A 275 -1.70 28.33 5.91
CA ASP A 275 -0.37 27.73 5.70
C ASP A 275 0.68 28.77 5.28
N PHE A 276 0.30 29.73 4.44
CA PHE A 276 1.15 30.84 4.03
C PHE A 276 1.55 31.71 5.24
N GLU A 277 0.59 32.16 6.04
CA GLU A 277 0.86 32.95 7.25
C GLU A 277 1.77 32.20 8.24
N ARG A 278 1.56 30.89 8.40
CA ARG A 278 2.41 30.05 9.24
C ARG A 278 3.86 30.03 8.72
N ARG A 279 4.06 29.83 7.41
CA ARG A 279 5.40 29.83 6.79
C ARG A 279 6.06 31.20 6.90
N LYS A 280 5.30 32.28 6.68
CA LYS A 280 5.76 33.68 6.85
C LYS A 280 6.24 33.93 8.28
N ARG A 281 5.48 33.49 9.31
CA ARG A 281 5.85 33.67 10.73
C ARG A 281 7.09 32.89 11.16
N ILE A 282 7.28 31.66 10.65
CA ILE A 282 8.43 30.81 10.99
C ILE A 282 9.71 31.25 10.23
N GLY A 283 9.54 32.08 9.21
CA GLY A 283 10.56 32.34 8.19
C GLY A 283 10.57 31.24 7.14
N TYR A 284 10.70 31.63 5.88
CA TYR A 284 10.80 30.67 4.78
C TYR A 284 12.10 29.89 4.88
N LYS A 285 11.98 28.56 4.82
CA LYS A 285 13.10 27.63 4.93
C LYS A 285 13.26 26.86 3.64
N ALA A 286 14.46 26.36 3.39
CA ALA A 286 14.74 25.48 2.27
C ALA A 286 13.81 24.25 2.30
N PRO A 287 13.39 23.73 1.13
CA PRO A 287 12.62 22.50 1.04
C PRO A 287 13.28 21.31 1.76
N LEU A 288 12.46 20.44 2.37
CA LEU A 288 12.94 19.23 3.02
C LEU A 288 13.18 18.08 2.04
N TYR A 289 12.40 18.04 0.95
CA TYR A 289 12.46 16.96 -0.02
C TYR A 289 12.72 17.50 -1.43
N PRO A 290 13.53 16.78 -2.23
CA PRO A 290 13.72 17.12 -3.63
C PRO A 290 12.38 16.98 -4.38
N SER A 291 12.16 17.88 -5.33
CA SER A 291 11.01 17.86 -6.23
C SER A 291 11.50 18.08 -7.64
N ALA A 292 10.94 17.33 -8.59
CA ALA A 292 11.20 17.53 -10.00
C ALA A 292 10.40 18.72 -10.57
N MET A 293 9.40 19.22 -9.84
CA MET A 293 8.59 20.36 -10.23
C MET A 293 8.99 21.60 -9.44
N TYR A 294 9.05 22.75 -10.11
CA TYR A 294 9.18 24.04 -9.46
C TYR A 294 7.87 24.41 -8.75
N ILE A 295 7.96 24.63 -7.44
CA ILE A 295 6.82 24.86 -6.57
C ILE A 295 7.05 26.16 -5.83
N CYS A 296 6.13 27.12 -6.02
CA CYS A 296 6.09 28.39 -5.32
C CYS A 296 4.64 28.77 -5.00
N ASP A 297 4.46 29.77 -4.15
CA ASP A 297 3.14 30.27 -3.77
C ASP A 297 2.31 30.78 -4.96
N ALA A 298 2.95 31.46 -5.92
CA ALA A 298 2.31 31.94 -7.15
C ALA A 298 1.71 30.83 -8.02
N ASN A 299 2.32 29.63 -7.99
CA ASN A 299 1.90 28.49 -8.80
C ASN A 299 0.92 27.57 -8.04
N SER A 300 1.25 27.29 -6.78
CA SER A 300 0.62 26.22 -6.01
C SER A 300 0.21 26.61 -4.61
N GLY A 301 0.37 27.85 -4.14
CA GLY A 301 0.09 28.24 -2.75
C GLY A 301 -1.01 29.28 -2.63
N TYR A 302 -0.84 30.16 -1.64
CA TYR A 302 -1.63 31.39 -1.51
C TYR A 302 -0.84 32.52 -2.17
N VAL A 303 -1.43 33.15 -3.17
CA VAL A 303 -0.76 34.22 -3.90
C VAL A 303 -1.00 35.53 -3.15
N ASN A 304 -0.02 35.95 -2.35
CA ASN A 304 -0.05 37.24 -1.67
C ASN A 304 0.46 38.36 -2.60
N GLY A 305 -0.34 38.68 -3.63
CA GLY A 305 -0.04 39.74 -4.59
C GLY A 305 -1.18 40.74 -4.69
N THR A 306 -0.88 41.97 -5.11
CA THR A 306 -1.89 43.01 -5.32
C THR A 306 -2.92 42.60 -6.39
N ALA A 307 -4.10 43.23 -6.38
CA ALA A 307 -5.12 42.98 -7.41
C ALA A 307 -4.58 43.27 -8.83
N ASP A 308 -3.65 44.21 -8.96
CA ASP A 308 -2.98 44.53 -10.22
C ASP A 308 -2.00 43.43 -10.64
N PHE A 309 -1.19 42.89 -9.72
CA PHE A 309 -0.34 41.73 -9.99
C PHE A 309 -1.16 40.55 -10.53
N MET A 310 -2.31 40.25 -9.91
CA MET A 310 -3.19 39.16 -10.36
C MET A 310 -3.77 39.40 -11.76
N ARG A 311 -4.11 40.65 -12.07
CA ARG A 311 -4.62 41.06 -13.38
C ARG A 311 -3.54 40.92 -14.44
N GLU A 312 -2.33 41.36 -14.11
CA GLU A 312 -1.19 41.32 -15.00
C GLU A 312 -0.72 39.89 -15.24
N LEU A 313 -0.63 39.04 -14.20
CA LEU A 313 -0.29 37.63 -14.31
C LEU A 313 -1.23 36.87 -15.26
N LYS A 314 -2.52 37.19 -15.27
CA LYS A 314 -3.49 36.60 -16.22
C LYS A 314 -3.19 36.97 -17.68
N SER A 315 -2.48 38.06 -17.94
CA SER A 315 -2.05 38.43 -19.29
C SER A 315 -0.90 37.56 -19.81
N PHE A 316 -0.17 36.90 -18.92
CA PHE A 316 0.93 36.01 -19.28
C PHE A 316 0.36 34.63 -19.65
N LYS A 317 0.49 34.26 -20.94
CA LYS A 317 0.15 32.89 -21.40
C LYS A 317 1.19 31.85 -20.97
N LEU A 318 2.41 32.30 -20.64
CA LEU A 318 3.50 31.46 -20.16
C LEU A 318 3.24 31.07 -18.69
N LYS A 319 3.34 29.79 -18.34
CA LYS A 319 3.23 29.36 -16.94
C LYS A 319 4.51 29.66 -16.19
N ILE A 320 4.40 29.95 -14.91
CA ILE A 320 5.54 30.23 -14.03
C ILE A 320 6.51 29.04 -13.97
N GLU A 321 6.01 27.80 -13.93
CA GLU A 321 6.85 26.57 -13.98
C GLU A 321 7.67 26.47 -15.28
N ASP A 322 7.01 26.76 -16.41
CA ASP A 322 7.62 26.72 -17.74
C ASP A 322 8.68 27.83 -17.88
N ALA A 323 8.39 29.00 -17.30
CA ALA A 323 9.31 30.14 -17.24
C ALA A 323 10.54 29.84 -16.38
N HIS A 324 10.33 29.31 -15.17
CA HIS A 324 11.39 28.92 -14.25
C HIS A 324 12.35 27.91 -14.90
N SER A 325 11.82 26.87 -15.53
CA SER A 325 12.62 25.84 -16.20
C SER A 325 13.50 26.44 -17.32
N LYS A 326 13.00 27.46 -18.03
CA LYS A 326 13.76 28.13 -19.09
C LYS A 326 14.88 29.00 -18.54
N VAL A 327 14.63 29.74 -17.47
CA VAL A 327 15.66 30.55 -16.81
C VAL A 327 16.72 29.64 -16.20
N LEU A 328 16.34 28.51 -15.59
CA LEU A 328 17.26 27.52 -15.06
C LEU A 328 18.18 26.96 -16.17
N ASN A 329 17.59 26.53 -17.30
CA ASN A 329 18.36 26.03 -18.45
C ASN A 329 19.29 27.09 -19.06
N TYR A 330 18.93 28.37 -18.97
CA TYR A 330 19.79 29.47 -19.40
C TYR A 330 21.02 29.57 -18.50
N MET A 331 20.82 29.56 -17.17
CA MET A 331 21.92 29.58 -16.20
C MET A 331 22.84 28.35 -16.30
N GLU A 332 22.29 27.16 -16.56
CA GLU A 332 23.07 25.92 -16.74
C GLU A 332 24.00 25.97 -17.97
N LYS A 333 23.57 26.63 -19.05
CA LYS A 333 24.38 26.76 -20.28
C LYS A 333 25.57 27.69 -20.12
N ASP A 334 25.47 28.67 -19.21
CA ASP A 334 26.53 29.64 -18.93
C ASP A 334 27.61 29.09 -17.96
N GLY A 335 27.63 27.77 -17.73
CA GLY A 335 28.67 27.09 -16.94
C GLY A 335 28.44 27.07 -15.43
N ASN A 336 27.32 27.63 -14.96
CA ASN A 336 26.92 27.60 -13.55
C ASN A 336 26.16 26.30 -13.26
N ILE A 337 26.84 25.32 -12.66
CA ILE A 337 26.23 24.07 -12.16
C ILE A 337 25.33 24.42 -10.98
N ILE A 338 24.02 24.52 -11.19
CA ILE A 338 23.06 24.74 -10.09
C ILE A 338 22.70 23.38 -9.48
N MET A 339 23.22 23.10 -8.28
CA MET A 339 22.81 21.91 -7.51
C MET A 339 21.42 22.06 -6.85
N GLU A 340 20.76 23.21 -6.95
CA GLU A 340 19.58 23.54 -6.12
C GLU A 340 18.52 24.40 -6.85
N PRO A 341 17.66 23.80 -7.70
CA PRO A 341 16.66 24.50 -8.51
C PRO A 341 15.67 25.38 -7.73
N TYR A 342 15.50 25.11 -6.43
CA TYR A 342 14.60 25.85 -5.56
C TYR A 342 15.14 27.23 -5.15
N LYS A 343 16.43 27.52 -5.36
CA LYS A 343 17.04 28.82 -5.07
C LYS A 343 16.66 29.90 -6.08
N LEU A 344 16.35 29.50 -7.31
CA LEU A 344 15.81 30.39 -8.33
C LEU A 344 14.33 30.64 -8.01
N CYS A 345 14.03 31.82 -7.47
CA CYS A 345 12.71 32.19 -6.98
C CYS A 345 12.04 33.20 -7.90
N PHE A 346 10.73 33.04 -8.08
CA PHE A 346 9.88 34.00 -8.79
C PHE A 346 9.51 35.14 -7.82
N VAL A 347 9.87 36.37 -8.17
CA VAL A 347 9.74 37.53 -7.27
C VAL A 347 8.60 38.47 -7.71
N GLY A 348 8.30 38.54 -9.00
CA GLY A 348 7.27 39.43 -9.49
C GLY A 348 7.23 39.58 -11.00
N LEU A 349 6.57 40.64 -11.45
CA LEU A 349 6.41 41.00 -12.86
C LEU A 349 7.04 42.36 -13.12
N TYR A 350 7.61 42.54 -14.31
CA TYR A 350 8.13 43.82 -14.78
C TYR A 350 7.76 43.99 -16.24
N ARG A 351 6.84 44.91 -16.55
CA ARG A 351 6.34 45.14 -17.92
C ARG A 351 5.88 43.81 -18.57
N ASP A 352 6.59 43.35 -19.61
CA ASP A 352 6.30 42.12 -20.34
C ASP A 352 7.13 40.91 -19.85
N PHE A 353 7.80 41.03 -18.71
CA PHE A 353 8.75 40.05 -18.18
C PHE A 353 8.30 39.44 -16.85
N MET A 354 8.58 38.15 -16.69
CA MET A 354 8.59 37.50 -15.38
C MET A 354 9.97 37.64 -14.77
N VAL A 355 10.03 38.03 -13.49
CA VAL A 355 11.27 38.34 -12.78
C VAL A 355 11.62 37.20 -11.84
N PHE A 356 12.84 36.67 -11.99
CA PHE A 356 13.41 35.62 -11.16
C PHE A 356 14.70 36.09 -10.51
N LYS A 357 14.93 35.67 -9.26
CA LYS A 357 16.14 36.01 -8.51
C LYS A 357 16.72 34.74 -7.89
N PHE A 358 18.03 34.60 -7.96
CA PHE A 358 18.74 33.56 -7.24
C PHE A 358 18.92 33.98 -5.78
N MET A 359 18.41 33.18 -4.84
CA MET A 359 18.47 33.47 -3.42
C MET A 359 18.89 32.23 -2.64
N ASP A 360 19.76 32.38 -1.63
CA ASP A 360 20.22 31.26 -0.81
C ASP A 360 19.09 30.65 0.04
N ALA A 361 18.14 31.49 0.47
CA ALA A 361 16.89 31.08 1.08
C ALA A 361 15.73 31.66 0.27
N PRO A 362 14.67 30.89 -0.02
CA PRO A 362 13.56 31.39 -0.81
C PRO A 362 12.81 32.47 -0.01
N GLY A 363 12.98 33.74 -0.39
CA GLY A 363 12.18 34.85 0.11
C GLY A 363 10.86 34.93 -0.66
N TYR A 364 9.78 34.36 -0.12
CA TYR A 364 8.43 34.57 -0.68
C TYR A 364 7.79 35.81 -0.06
N GLU A 365 8.46 36.95 -0.24
CA GLU A 365 7.86 38.27 0.04
C GLU A 365 6.67 38.51 -0.88
N ASP A 366 5.91 39.55 -0.58
CA ASP A 366 4.66 39.86 -1.28
C ASP A 366 4.97 40.11 -2.76
N LEU A 367 4.28 39.38 -3.64
CA LEU A 367 4.54 39.41 -5.08
C LEU A 367 4.15 40.77 -5.64
N GLN A 368 5.09 41.43 -6.30
CA GLN A 368 4.95 42.80 -6.74
C GLN A 368 5.05 42.94 -8.25
N VAL A 369 4.49 44.04 -8.74
CA VAL A 369 4.75 44.56 -10.09
C VAL A 369 5.79 45.65 -9.93
N PHE A 370 6.99 45.40 -10.44
CA PHE A 370 8.08 46.34 -10.39
C PHE A 370 7.82 47.47 -11.40
N ASN A 371 8.06 48.71 -10.96
CA ASN A 371 7.90 49.89 -11.83
C ASN A 371 9.24 50.51 -12.20
N ASN A 372 10.29 50.24 -11.42
CA ASN A 372 11.60 50.86 -11.58
C ASN A 372 12.69 49.84 -11.91
N GLU A 373 13.63 50.22 -12.79
CA GLU A 373 14.71 49.32 -13.25
C GLU A 373 15.73 49.03 -12.15
N ASP A 374 15.85 49.91 -11.16
CA ASP A 374 16.73 49.72 -10.01
C ASP A 374 16.32 48.52 -9.13
N GLU A 375 15.04 48.16 -9.09
CA GLU A 375 14.50 47.09 -8.25
C GLU A 375 14.75 45.69 -8.84
N ILE A 376 15.05 45.62 -10.15
CA ILE A 376 15.27 44.37 -10.89
C ILE A 376 16.74 44.11 -11.21
N LYS A 377 17.67 44.93 -10.70
CA LYS A 377 19.11 44.71 -10.83
C LYS A 377 19.54 43.38 -10.22
N GLY A 378 20.33 42.60 -10.96
CA GLY A 378 20.77 41.26 -10.55
C GLY A 378 19.68 40.18 -10.63
N CYS A 379 18.58 40.45 -11.34
CA CYS A 379 17.51 39.48 -11.60
C CYS A 379 17.57 38.95 -13.04
N TYR A 380 17.02 37.76 -13.22
CA TYR A 380 16.79 37.13 -14.50
C TYR A 380 15.36 37.41 -14.98
N LEU A 381 15.25 37.90 -16.20
CA LEU A 381 14.00 38.31 -16.82
C LEU A 381 13.66 37.35 -17.93
N ILE A 382 12.41 36.90 -18.01
CA ILE A 382 11.92 36.13 -19.15
C ILE A 382 10.71 36.79 -19.77
N HIS A 383 10.85 37.13 -21.05
CA HIS A 383 9.82 37.83 -21.79
C HIS A 383 8.62 36.92 -22.11
N LYS A 384 7.40 37.38 -21.85
CA LYS A 384 6.17 36.57 -21.90
C LYS A 384 5.82 35.95 -23.26
N LYS A 385 6.25 36.56 -24.37
CA LYS A 385 5.99 36.08 -25.75
C LYS A 385 7.20 35.39 -26.38
N THR A 386 8.33 36.11 -26.50
CA THR A 386 9.56 35.61 -27.12
C THR A 386 10.26 34.53 -26.30
N MET A 387 9.99 34.46 -24.99
CA MET A 387 10.63 33.53 -24.05
C MET A 387 12.16 33.65 -24.04
N ARG A 388 12.68 34.81 -24.45
CA ARG A 388 14.09 35.17 -24.31
C ARG A 388 14.37 35.47 -22.85
N VAL A 389 15.49 34.96 -22.36
CA VAL A 389 15.99 35.21 -21.02
C VAL A 389 17.05 36.29 -21.12
N GLU A 390 16.95 37.29 -20.26
CA GLU A 390 17.86 38.43 -20.17
C GLU A 390 18.30 38.57 -18.72
N GLU A 391 19.58 38.81 -18.48
CA GLU A 391 20.10 39.15 -17.16
C GLU A 391 20.23 40.66 -17.06
N TYR A 392 19.63 41.26 -16.03
CA TYR A 392 19.87 42.67 -15.75
C TYR A 392 21.14 42.78 -14.90
N PRO A 393 22.22 43.39 -15.43
CA PRO A 393 23.51 43.36 -14.76
C PRO A 393 23.42 43.98 -13.36
N ALA A 394 24.02 43.29 -12.38
CA ALA A 394 24.30 43.88 -11.07
C ALA A 394 25.34 45.01 -11.25
N PRO A 395 25.28 46.09 -10.46
CA PRO A 395 26.23 47.20 -10.54
C PRO A 395 27.68 46.78 -10.28
#